data_AF-A0A349GAM0-F1
#
_entry.id   AF-A0A349GAM0-F1
#
_cell.length_a   1.000
_cell.length_b   1.000
_cell.length_c   1.000
_cell.angle_alpha   90.00
_cell.angle_beta   90.00
_cell.angle_gamma   90.00
#
_symmetry.space_group_name_H-M   'P 1'
#
loop_
_entity.id
_entity.type
_entity.pdbx_description
1 polymer ?
#
loop_
_entity_poly.entity_id
_entity_poly.type
_entity_poly.pdbx_seq_one_letter_code
_entity_poly.pdbx_strand_id
1 'polypeptide(L)'
;MKKMKNRKIFKILAGVTAFLLIGGMLFITNAFVGNPLSAMMANKAINQYVNQNYAFLDLELDKANYDFKTGGYRVYARSKTSMDTRFAIYYDEGKVTRDDYQIYVVEKFNTLERLTSEYSLIAKRIVAEALGYETNTTFVIQGKNASESYSDVLTLDMKFDKAVPINPEVSIQIDTSDYSLENVADVLMRAHEAFLANGCKFTKYGFYAYGDDANIMVIGVTPADIESGALLNLLKTAEANSDNGADDGIIVFRKSGK
;
A
#
# COMPACT_ATOMS: atom_id res chain seq x y z
N MET A 1 -6.50 10.43 69.47
CA MET A 1 -5.53 11.06 68.52
C MET A 1 -5.05 10.16 67.36
N LYS A 2 -4.97 8.82 67.51
CA LYS A 2 -4.47 7.87 66.48
C LYS A 2 -5.29 7.83 65.17
N LYS A 3 -6.63 7.95 65.25
CA LYS A 3 -7.57 7.88 64.11
C LYS A 3 -7.45 9.07 63.12
N MET A 4 -7.13 10.28 63.59
CA MET A 4 -6.92 11.45 62.73
C MET A 4 -5.56 11.42 62.01
N LYS A 5 -4.52 10.89 62.65
CA LYS A 5 -3.18 10.75 62.07
C LYS A 5 -3.20 9.81 60.87
N ASN A 6 -3.95 8.70 60.95
CA ASN A 6 -4.14 7.76 59.85
C ASN A 6 -4.87 8.37 58.65
N ARG A 7 -5.92 9.18 58.87
CA ARG A 7 -6.63 9.88 57.77
C ARG A 7 -5.73 10.86 57.01
N LYS A 8 -4.82 11.56 57.70
CA LYS A 8 -3.84 12.44 57.04
C LYS A 8 -2.84 11.64 56.21
N ILE A 9 -2.36 10.51 56.71
CA ILE A 9 -1.46 9.59 55.98
C ILE A 9 -2.15 9.03 54.73
N PHE A 10 -3.40 8.58 54.83
CA PHE A 10 -4.16 8.10 53.67
C PHE A 10 -4.38 9.18 52.60
N LYS A 11 -4.61 10.44 52.99
CA LYS A 11 -4.71 11.56 52.04
C LYS A 11 -3.40 11.85 51.32
N ILE A 12 -2.27 11.80 52.04
CA ILE A 12 -0.94 11.97 51.46
C ILE A 12 -0.64 10.82 50.49
N LEU A 13 -0.90 9.57 50.91
CA LEU A 13 -0.69 8.40 50.07
C LEU A 13 -1.56 8.45 48.80
N ALA A 14 -2.83 8.80 48.93
CA ALA A 14 -3.73 8.99 47.78
C ALA A 14 -3.23 10.08 46.82
N GLY A 15 -2.72 11.20 47.35
CA GLY A 15 -2.10 12.25 46.55
C GLY A 15 -0.87 11.75 45.80
N VAL A 16 0.05 11.06 46.47
CA VAL A 16 1.26 10.48 45.85
C VAL A 16 0.87 9.46 44.77
N THR A 17 -0.08 8.56 45.05
CA THR A 17 -0.57 7.59 44.07
C THR A 17 -1.19 8.28 42.85
N ALA A 18 -1.99 9.33 43.05
CA ALA A 18 -2.55 10.10 41.94
C ALA A 18 -1.46 10.76 41.08
N PHE A 19 -0.43 11.35 41.70
CA PHE A 19 0.71 11.92 40.96
C PHE A 19 1.49 10.85 40.18
N LEU A 20 1.72 9.67 40.77
CA LEU A 20 2.37 8.55 40.08
C LEU A 20 1.54 8.04 38.91
N LEU A 21 0.22 7.95 39.05
CA LEU A 21 -0.68 7.54 37.97
C LEU A 21 -0.69 8.56 36.84
N ILE A 22 -0.76 9.86 37.16
CA ILE A 22 -0.70 10.93 36.15
C ILE A 22 0.66 10.92 35.45
N GLY A 23 1.76 10.81 36.20
CA GLY A 23 3.11 10.73 35.64
C GLY A 23 3.30 9.49 34.76
N GLY A 24 2.79 8.34 35.20
CA GLY A 24 2.79 7.10 34.42
C GLY A 24 1.97 7.21 33.14
N MET A 25 0.76 7.79 33.19
CA MET A 25 -0.06 8.04 32.00
C MET A 25 0.63 9.01 31.04
N LEU A 26 1.26 10.08 31.53
CA LEU A 26 2.02 11.01 30.69
C LEU A 26 3.23 10.33 30.04
N PHE A 27 3.95 9.49 30.78
CA PHE A 27 5.06 8.71 30.25
C PHE A 27 4.61 7.76 29.13
N ILE A 28 3.53 7.01 29.37
CA ILE A 28 2.95 6.11 28.38
C ILE A 28 2.46 6.91 27.16
N THR A 29 1.70 7.98 27.37
CA THR A 29 1.17 8.82 26.28
C THR A 29 2.30 9.40 25.43
N ASN A 30 3.39 9.86 26.05
CA ASN A 30 4.56 10.37 25.35
C ASN A 30 5.23 9.30 24.48
N ALA A 31 5.26 8.03 24.91
CA ALA A 31 5.81 6.94 24.11
C ALA A 31 4.98 6.63 22.85
N PHE A 32 3.68 6.93 22.85
CA PHE A 32 2.77 6.69 21.72
C PHE A 32 2.53 7.91 20.83
N VAL A 33 2.56 9.12 21.41
CA VAL A 33 2.18 10.37 20.72
C VAL A 33 3.40 11.27 20.45
N GLY A 34 4.52 10.99 21.12
CA GLY A 34 5.73 11.81 21.07
C GLY A 34 5.68 13.00 22.01
N ASN A 35 6.84 13.65 22.14
CA ASN A 35 7.05 14.87 22.92
C ASN A 35 6.81 16.12 22.04
N PRO A 36 5.88 17.01 22.41
CA PRO A 36 5.65 18.27 21.69
C PRO A 36 6.90 19.12 21.46
N LEU A 37 7.85 19.15 22.41
CA LEU A 37 9.10 19.88 22.24
C LEU A 37 9.98 19.27 21.15
N SER A 38 10.05 17.93 21.10
CA SER A 38 10.76 17.23 20.04
C SER A 38 10.10 17.43 18.69
N ALA A 39 8.75 17.48 18.63
CA ALA A 39 8.02 17.81 17.41
C ALA A 39 8.33 19.23 16.90
N MET A 40 8.43 20.22 17.80
CA MET A 40 8.84 21.59 17.44
C MET A 40 10.28 21.63 16.90
N MET A 41 11.21 20.90 17.53
CA MET A 41 12.58 20.80 17.04
C MET A 41 12.66 20.11 15.67
N ALA A 42 11.91 19.01 15.48
CA ALA A 42 11.80 18.31 14.22
C ALA A 42 11.30 19.23 13.11
N ASN A 43 10.22 19.98 13.35
CA ASN A 43 9.70 20.97 12.39
C ASN A 43 10.78 21.98 12.02
N LYS A 44 11.48 22.56 13.00
CA LYS A 44 12.52 23.57 12.73
C LYS A 44 13.68 22.99 11.91
N ALA A 45 14.19 21.82 12.31
CA ALA A 45 15.31 21.17 11.63
C ALA A 45 14.95 20.76 10.20
N ILE A 46 13.75 20.20 9.99
CA ILE A 46 13.26 19.82 8.67
C ILE A 46 13.03 21.05 7.77
N ASN A 47 12.45 22.13 8.30
CA ASN A 47 12.32 23.39 7.55
C ASN A 47 13.69 23.90 7.07
N GLN A 48 14.71 23.87 7.94
CA GLN A 48 16.07 24.26 7.56
C GLN A 48 16.66 23.33 6.49
N TYR A 49 16.48 22.02 6.65
CA TYR A 49 16.93 21.01 5.69
C TYR A 49 16.30 21.22 4.31
N VAL A 50 14.99 21.47 4.25
CA VAL A 50 14.26 21.73 3.01
C VAL A 50 14.74 23.02 2.34
N ASN A 51 14.91 24.09 3.10
CA ASN A 51 15.44 25.35 2.56
C ASN A 51 16.88 25.23 2.05
N GLN A 52 17.67 24.29 2.56
CA GLN A 52 19.06 24.08 2.11
C GLN A 52 19.14 23.18 0.88
N ASN A 53 18.34 22.13 0.83
CA ASN A 53 18.48 21.07 -0.18
C ASN A 53 17.43 21.16 -1.31
N TYR A 54 16.28 21.77 -1.04
CA TYR A 54 15.10 21.72 -1.89
C TYR A 54 14.43 23.10 -2.08
N ALA A 55 15.14 24.21 -1.83
CA ALA A 55 14.60 25.57 -2.01
C ALA A 55 14.06 25.83 -3.42
N PHE A 56 14.58 25.13 -4.43
CA PHE A 56 14.15 25.24 -5.82
C PHE A 56 12.75 24.65 -6.09
N LEU A 57 12.17 23.89 -5.14
CA LEU A 57 10.89 23.20 -5.32
C LEU A 57 9.67 23.91 -4.71
N ASP A 58 9.86 25.01 -3.95
CA ASP A 58 8.80 25.73 -3.22
C ASP A 58 7.81 24.79 -2.48
N LEU A 59 8.35 23.91 -1.64
CA LEU A 59 7.58 22.85 -0.96
C LEU A 59 6.75 23.38 0.21
N GLU A 60 5.52 22.89 0.34
CA GLU A 60 4.72 22.98 1.56
C GLU A 60 5.04 21.81 2.49
N LEU A 61 5.15 22.12 3.78
CA LEU A 61 5.51 21.15 4.81
C LEU A 61 4.34 20.95 5.77
N ASP A 62 3.98 19.69 5.99
CA ASP A 62 3.09 19.31 7.08
C ASP A 62 3.72 19.55 8.45
N LYS A 63 2.91 19.44 9.51
CA LYS A 63 3.43 19.35 10.88
C LYS A 63 4.12 18.00 11.09
N ALA A 64 5.19 18.02 11.89
CA ALA A 64 5.87 16.82 12.36
C ALA A 64 4.89 15.84 13.03
N ASN A 65 4.87 14.61 12.51
CA ASN A 65 4.09 13.50 13.03
C ASN A 65 5.04 12.49 13.67
N TYR A 66 4.74 12.08 14.90
CA TYR A 66 5.51 11.07 15.61
C TYR A 66 5.22 9.68 15.03
N ASP A 67 6.26 8.88 14.86
CA ASP A 67 6.17 7.47 14.48
C ASP A 67 6.60 6.61 15.67
N PHE A 68 5.61 6.03 16.36
CA PHE A 68 5.86 5.19 17.53
C PHE A 68 6.70 3.94 17.25
N LYS A 69 6.77 3.48 15.99
CA LYS A 69 7.56 2.29 15.62
C LYS A 69 9.05 2.60 15.61
N THR A 70 9.41 3.83 15.22
CA THR A 70 10.80 4.26 15.11
C THR A 70 11.23 5.15 16.26
N GLY A 71 10.30 5.76 17.00
CA GLY A 71 10.59 6.75 18.05
C GLY A 71 10.94 8.13 17.49
N GLY A 72 10.94 8.29 16.16
CA GLY A 72 11.27 9.53 15.47
C GLY A 72 10.04 10.34 15.05
N TYR A 73 10.31 11.42 14.33
CA TYR A 73 9.31 12.27 13.68
C TYR A 73 9.47 12.21 12.17
N ARG A 74 8.37 12.40 11.46
CA ARG A 74 8.38 12.61 10.01
C ARG A 74 7.52 13.80 9.63
N VAL A 75 7.91 14.49 8.58
CA VAL A 75 7.14 15.54 7.92
C VAL A 75 6.98 15.16 6.46
N TYR A 76 5.79 15.36 5.91
CA TYR A 76 5.60 15.28 4.46
C TYR A 76 5.84 16.64 3.82
N ALA A 77 6.66 16.64 2.78
CA ALA A 77 6.86 17.77 1.89
C ALA A 77 6.09 17.55 0.59
N ARG A 78 5.41 18.59 0.09
CA ARG A 78 4.61 18.52 -1.15
C ARG A 78 4.82 19.76 -2.00
N SER A 79 4.93 19.60 -3.31
CA SER A 79 4.88 20.74 -4.23
C SER A 79 3.44 21.26 -4.34
N LYS A 80 3.31 22.58 -4.52
CA LYS A 80 2.01 23.22 -4.81
C LYS A 80 1.57 23.04 -6.26
N THR A 81 2.51 22.72 -7.15
CA THR A 81 2.27 22.70 -8.60
C THR A 81 2.36 21.31 -9.20
N SER A 82 2.95 20.34 -8.48
CA SER A 82 3.11 18.96 -8.91
C SER A 82 2.45 18.03 -7.91
N MET A 83 1.45 17.27 -8.37
CA MET A 83 0.74 16.30 -7.53
C MET A 83 1.60 15.06 -7.23
N ASP A 84 2.57 14.78 -8.10
CA ASP A 84 3.51 13.66 -7.95
C ASP A 84 4.79 14.04 -7.18
N THR A 85 4.98 15.32 -6.86
CA THR A 85 6.12 15.77 -6.02
C THR A 85 5.70 15.81 -4.56
N ARG A 86 5.76 14.64 -3.91
CA ARG A 86 5.54 14.48 -2.47
C ARG A 86 6.51 13.46 -1.88
N PHE A 87 7.06 13.71 -0.70
CA PHE A 87 7.96 12.77 -0.04
C PHE A 87 8.02 13.02 1.47
N ALA A 88 8.42 12.02 2.24
CA ALA A 88 8.64 12.15 3.67
C ALA A 88 10.09 12.54 3.97
N ILE A 89 10.26 13.33 5.03
CA ILE A 89 11.56 13.67 5.61
C ILE A 89 11.52 13.24 7.07
N TYR A 90 12.54 12.49 7.49
CA TYR A 90 12.60 11.83 8.78
C TYR A 90 13.59 12.53 9.69
N TYR A 91 13.19 12.72 10.94
CA TYR A 91 13.97 13.36 11.99
C TYR A 91 14.03 12.44 13.21
N ASP A 92 15.23 12.20 13.68
CA ASP A 92 15.47 11.39 14.87
C ASP A 92 16.77 11.85 15.56
N GLU A 93 16.84 11.64 16.87
CA GLU A 93 18.04 11.93 17.69
C GLU A 93 18.65 13.33 17.47
N GLY A 94 17.81 14.34 17.23
CA GLY A 94 18.27 15.73 17.07
C GLY A 94 18.61 16.16 15.64
N LYS A 95 18.45 15.29 14.63
CA LYS A 95 18.84 15.57 13.24
C LYS A 95 17.90 14.96 12.21
N VAL A 96 17.93 15.47 10.98
CA VAL A 96 17.34 14.79 9.82
C VAL A 96 18.19 13.57 9.50
N THR A 97 17.55 12.41 9.36
CA THR A 97 18.24 11.12 9.17
C THR A 97 18.17 10.63 7.72
N ARG A 98 17.06 10.90 7.04
CA ARG A 98 16.85 10.58 5.62
C ARG A 98 15.66 11.36 5.07
N ASP A 99 15.53 11.34 3.75
CA ASP A 99 14.30 11.66 3.04
C ASP A 99 14.01 10.65 1.94
N ASP A 100 12.80 10.72 1.42
CA ASP A 100 12.26 9.81 0.42
C ASP A 100 12.20 10.44 -0.99
N TYR A 101 12.82 11.61 -1.21
CA TYR A 101 12.75 12.36 -2.48
C TYR A 101 13.22 11.54 -3.67
N GLN A 102 14.35 10.84 -3.50
CA GLN A 102 14.95 10.02 -4.55
C GLN A 102 13.96 8.95 -5.06
N ILE A 103 13.36 8.17 -4.16
CA ILE A 103 12.47 7.08 -4.54
C ILE A 103 11.13 7.62 -5.07
N TYR A 104 10.53 8.58 -4.35
CA TYR A 104 9.16 8.97 -4.64
C TYR A 104 9.03 9.98 -5.79
N VAL A 105 10.05 10.82 -6.01
CA VAL A 105 10.01 11.89 -7.00
C VAL A 105 11.00 11.66 -8.14
N VAL A 106 12.26 11.34 -7.84
CA VAL A 106 13.28 11.12 -8.89
C VAL A 106 13.00 9.83 -9.65
N GLU A 107 12.76 8.73 -8.93
CA GLU A 107 12.42 7.41 -9.48
C GLU A 107 10.92 7.25 -9.82
N LYS A 108 10.14 8.34 -9.72
CA LYS A 108 8.75 8.43 -10.22
C LYS A 108 7.76 7.47 -9.55
N PHE A 109 8.06 6.98 -8.35
CA PHE A 109 7.14 6.06 -7.66
C PHE A 109 5.77 6.68 -7.39
N ASN A 110 5.67 7.97 -7.03
CA ASN A 110 4.36 8.63 -6.87
C ASN A 110 3.55 8.63 -8.17
N THR A 111 4.21 8.95 -9.30
CA THR A 111 3.57 8.93 -10.62
C THR A 111 3.08 7.52 -10.93
N LEU A 112 3.92 6.51 -10.74
CA LEU A 112 3.55 5.11 -10.97
C LEU A 112 2.34 4.70 -10.11
N GLU A 113 2.37 4.99 -8.80
CA GLU A 113 1.29 4.69 -7.85
C GLU A 113 -0.03 5.34 -8.28
N ARG A 114 0.01 6.61 -8.69
CA ARG A 114 -1.18 7.32 -9.17
C ARG A 114 -1.71 6.69 -10.46
N LEU A 115 -0.85 6.43 -11.43
CA LEU A 115 -1.25 5.85 -12.72
C LEU A 115 -1.84 4.44 -12.58
N THR A 116 -1.25 3.59 -11.74
CA THR A 116 -1.79 2.25 -11.46
C THR A 116 -3.09 2.31 -10.66
N SER A 117 -3.25 3.31 -9.78
CA SER A 117 -4.54 3.58 -9.10
C SER A 117 -5.63 4.01 -10.09
N GLU A 118 -5.32 4.91 -11.01
CA GLU A 118 -6.25 5.32 -12.08
C GLU A 118 -6.64 4.14 -12.98
N TYR A 119 -5.66 3.27 -13.34
CA TYR A 119 -5.93 2.05 -14.09
C TYR A 119 -6.80 1.06 -13.30
N SER A 120 -6.55 0.92 -11.99
CA SER A 120 -7.32 0.06 -11.10
C SER A 120 -8.80 0.44 -11.08
N LEU A 121 -9.12 1.74 -11.06
CA LEU A 121 -10.51 2.20 -11.12
C LEU A 121 -11.20 1.79 -12.43
N ILE A 122 -10.48 1.84 -13.56
CA ILE A 122 -10.99 1.38 -14.86
C ILE A 122 -11.22 -0.13 -14.84
N ALA A 123 -10.24 -0.91 -14.36
CA ALA A 123 -10.34 -2.36 -14.31
C ALA A 123 -11.49 -2.82 -13.40
N LYS A 124 -11.60 -2.22 -12.21
CA LYS A 124 -12.69 -2.46 -11.26
C LYS A 124 -14.07 -2.21 -11.87
N ARG A 125 -14.23 -1.10 -12.60
CA ARG A 125 -15.49 -0.78 -13.28
C ARG A 125 -15.83 -1.81 -14.36
N ILE A 126 -14.85 -2.23 -15.17
CA ILE A 126 -15.08 -3.25 -16.20
C ILE A 126 -15.51 -4.58 -15.58
N VAL A 127 -14.85 -5.01 -14.50
CA VAL A 127 -15.22 -6.23 -13.77
C VAL A 127 -16.63 -6.13 -13.16
N ALA A 128 -17.03 -4.96 -12.67
CA ALA A 128 -18.39 -4.74 -12.20
C ALA A 128 -19.41 -4.84 -13.35
N GLU A 129 -19.25 -4.02 -14.40
CA GLU A 129 -20.24 -3.87 -15.47
C GLU A 129 -20.33 -5.10 -16.39
N ALA A 130 -19.20 -5.71 -16.75
CA ALA A 130 -19.16 -6.80 -17.74
C ALA A 130 -19.30 -8.19 -17.11
N LEU A 131 -18.84 -8.37 -15.86
CA LEU A 131 -18.85 -9.67 -15.19
C LEU A 131 -19.91 -9.77 -14.08
N GLY A 132 -20.46 -8.64 -13.62
CA GLY A 132 -21.50 -8.59 -12.59
C GLY A 132 -21.00 -8.55 -11.15
N TYR A 133 -19.71 -8.25 -10.93
CA TYR A 133 -19.10 -8.22 -9.60
C TYR A 133 -18.99 -6.78 -9.05
N GLU A 134 -20.11 -6.19 -8.66
CA GLU A 134 -20.20 -4.77 -8.22
C GLU A 134 -19.29 -4.42 -7.03
N THR A 135 -19.08 -5.35 -6.12
CA THR A 135 -18.30 -5.15 -4.88
C THR A 135 -16.83 -5.53 -5.01
N ASN A 136 -16.35 -5.81 -6.23
CA ASN A 136 -14.97 -6.26 -6.46
C ASN A 136 -13.90 -5.25 -5.98
N THR A 137 -12.73 -5.76 -5.61
CA THR A 137 -11.55 -4.98 -5.22
C THR A 137 -10.40 -5.16 -6.21
N THR A 138 -10.73 -5.35 -7.49
CA THR A 138 -9.76 -5.50 -8.57
C THR A 138 -8.79 -4.32 -8.59
N PHE A 139 -7.50 -4.61 -8.74
CA PHE A 139 -6.46 -3.60 -8.84
C PHE A 139 -5.41 -3.98 -9.88
N VAL A 140 -4.69 -2.96 -10.34
CA VAL A 140 -3.61 -3.07 -11.31
C VAL A 140 -2.31 -2.70 -10.61
N ILE A 141 -1.26 -3.48 -10.86
CA ILE A 141 0.11 -3.20 -10.44
C ILE A 141 1.01 -3.16 -11.67
N GLN A 142 2.24 -2.69 -11.48
CA GLN A 142 3.28 -2.82 -12.49
C GLN A 142 3.99 -4.17 -12.34
N GLY A 143 4.30 -4.80 -13.48
CA GLY A 143 4.96 -6.10 -13.54
C GLY A 143 6.47 -6.03 -13.33
N LYS A 144 7.03 -7.11 -12.75
CA LYS A 144 8.45 -7.21 -12.33
C LYS A 144 9.50 -7.03 -13.44
N ASN A 145 9.12 -7.18 -14.72
CA ASN A 145 10.03 -7.16 -15.86
C ASN A 145 9.95 -5.87 -16.69
N ALA A 146 9.46 -4.77 -16.11
CA ALA A 146 9.80 -3.45 -16.66
C ALA A 146 11.31 -3.25 -16.48
N SER A 147 12.09 -3.62 -17.49
CA SER A 147 13.45 -3.13 -17.63
C SER A 147 13.40 -1.61 -17.60
N GLU A 148 14.36 -1.00 -16.92
CA GLU A 148 14.58 0.46 -16.85
C GLU A 148 13.90 1.14 -15.66
N SER A 149 14.68 2.00 -15.02
CA SER A 149 14.22 2.88 -13.97
C SER A 149 12.98 3.62 -14.49
N TYR A 150 11.89 3.67 -13.71
CA TYR A 150 10.65 4.34 -14.16
C TYR A 150 10.89 5.79 -14.57
N SER A 151 11.99 6.40 -14.11
CA SER A 151 12.47 7.70 -14.56
C SER A 151 12.62 7.84 -16.08
N ASP A 152 12.84 6.74 -16.80
CA ASP A 152 13.14 6.76 -18.23
C ASP A 152 11.86 6.79 -19.08
N VAL A 153 10.76 6.26 -18.54
CA VAL A 153 9.45 6.17 -19.22
C VAL A 153 8.37 7.06 -18.62
N LEU A 154 8.51 7.47 -17.35
CA LEU A 154 7.53 8.31 -16.64
C LEU A 154 8.07 9.72 -16.41
N THR A 155 7.19 10.70 -16.60
CA THR A 155 7.42 12.08 -16.18
C THR A 155 6.43 12.46 -15.08
N LEU A 156 6.86 13.34 -14.16
CA LEU A 156 5.97 13.86 -13.12
C LEU A 156 4.72 14.48 -13.74
N ASP A 157 3.58 14.27 -13.09
CA ASP A 157 2.28 14.83 -13.44
C ASP A 157 1.77 14.44 -14.84
N MET A 158 2.33 13.38 -15.43
CA MET A 158 1.84 12.87 -16.71
C MET A 158 0.41 12.37 -16.55
N LYS A 159 -0.39 12.61 -17.59
CA LYS A 159 -1.77 12.12 -17.65
C LYS A 159 -1.76 10.61 -17.83
N PHE A 160 -2.77 9.96 -17.26
CA PHE A 160 -2.97 8.54 -17.47
C PHE A 160 -3.22 8.21 -18.94
N ASP A 161 -2.48 7.21 -19.42
CA ASP A 161 -2.65 6.60 -20.72
C ASP A 161 -2.38 5.09 -20.58
N LYS A 162 -3.27 4.28 -21.15
CA LYS A 162 -3.17 2.80 -21.12
C LYS A 162 -1.99 2.29 -21.96
N ALA A 163 -1.44 3.11 -22.85
CA ALA A 163 -0.32 2.77 -23.71
C ALA A 163 1.06 2.95 -23.05
N VAL A 164 1.13 3.52 -21.84
CA VAL A 164 2.40 3.68 -21.12
C VAL A 164 3.00 2.30 -20.85
N PRO A 165 4.29 2.06 -21.18
CA PRO A 165 4.91 0.75 -21.12
C PRO A 165 5.32 0.33 -19.70
N ILE A 166 4.37 0.31 -18.76
CA ILE A 166 4.58 -0.13 -17.37
C ILE A 166 4.33 -1.63 -17.15
N ASN A 167 4.13 -2.41 -18.22
CA ASN A 167 3.81 -3.85 -18.16
C ASN A 167 2.73 -4.15 -17.10
N PRO A 168 1.51 -3.64 -17.27
CA PRO A 168 0.50 -3.66 -16.21
C PRO A 168 0.00 -5.09 -15.97
N GLU A 169 -0.05 -5.49 -14.70
CA GLU A 169 -0.62 -6.77 -14.26
C GLU A 169 -1.92 -6.50 -13.49
N VAL A 170 -2.97 -7.27 -13.75
CA VAL A 170 -4.27 -7.10 -13.10
C VAL A 170 -4.51 -8.22 -12.10
N SER A 171 -4.97 -7.86 -10.91
CA SER A 171 -5.41 -8.78 -9.87
C SER A 171 -6.92 -8.63 -9.69
N ILE A 172 -7.68 -9.61 -10.19
CA ILE A 172 -9.13 -9.65 -10.06
C ILE A 172 -9.46 -10.20 -8.68
N GLN A 173 -10.17 -9.40 -7.89
CA GLN A 173 -10.55 -9.77 -6.53
C GLN A 173 -12.06 -9.67 -6.38
N ILE A 174 -12.71 -10.82 -6.23
CA ILE A 174 -14.18 -10.91 -6.21
C ILE A 174 -14.65 -11.72 -5.00
N ASP A 175 -15.89 -11.44 -4.58
CA ASP A 175 -16.64 -12.30 -3.69
C ASP A 175 -17.42 -13.32 -4.55
N THR A 176 -17.24 -14.60 -4.26
CA THR A 176 -17.92 -15.70 -4.96
C THR A 176 -18.05 -16.90 -4.02
N SER A 177 -19.13 -17.66 -4.16
CA SER A 177 -19.30 -18.95 -3.47
C SER A 177 -18.73 -20.13 -4.26
N ASP A 178 -18.39 -19.94 -5.54
CA ASP A 178 -17.79 -20.96 -6.39
C ASP A 178 -16.27 -20.77 -6.50
N TYR A 179 -15.53 -21.65 -5.82
CA TYR A 179 -14.07 -21.67 -5.77
C TYR A 179 -13.45 -22.72 -6.71
N SER A 180 -14.25 -23.30 -7.61
CA SER A 180 -13.78 -24.28 -8.59
C SER A 180 -12.80 -23.67 -9.59
N LEU A 181 -11.89 -24.49 -10.13
CA LEU A 181 -10.97 -24.01 -11.18
C LEU A 181 -11.71 -23.70 -12.47
N GLU A 182 -12.85 -24.35 -12.70
CA GLU A 182 -13.80 -24.06 -13.77
C GLU A 182 -14.30 -22.62 -13.69
N ASN A 183 -14.78 -22.18 -12.51
CA ASN A 183 -15.21 -20.80 -12.31
C ASN A 183 -14.04 -19.81 -12.42
N VAL A 184 -12.88 -20.13 -11.85
CA VAL A 184 -11.70 -19.26 -11.99
C VAL A 184 -11.29 -19.09 -13.45
N ALA A 185 -11.26 -20.17 -14.23
CA ALA A 185 -10.98 -20.11 -15.66
C ALA A 185 -12.01 -19.26 -16.42
N ASP A 186 -13.31 -19.46 -16.15
CA ASP A 186 -14.39 -18.68 -16.76
C ASP A 186 -14.23 -17.18 -16.49
N VAL A 187 -14.02 -16.80 -15.22
CA VAL A 187 -13.85 -15.40 -14.83
C VAL A 187 -12.62 -14.79 -15.51
N LEU A 188 -11.48 -15.49 -15.53
CA LEU A 188 -10.26 -15.02 -16.19
C LEU A 188 -10.47 -14.82 -17.70
N MET A 189 -11.12 -15.75 -18.39
CA MET A 189 -11.45 -15.63 -19.82
C MET A 189 -12.37 -14.44 -20.09
N ARG A 190 -13.49 -14.33 -19.35
CA ARG A 190 -14.45 -13.23 -19.52
C ARG A 190 -13.84 -11.87 -19.17
N ALA A 191 -13.01 -11.80 -18.13
CA ALA A 191 -12.31 -10.58 -17.77
C ALA A 191 -11.30 -10.18 -18.86
N HIS A 192 -10.56 -11.13 -19.41
CA HIS A 192 -9.63 -10.88 -20.50
C HIS A 192 -10.34 -10.30 -21.73
N GLU A 193 -11.43 -10.92 -22.18
CA GLU A 193 -12.26 -10.40 -23.27
C GLU A 193 -12.79 -8.99 -22.98
N ALA A 194 -13.34 -8.78 -21.78
CA ALA A 194 -13.88 -7.48 -21.37
C ALA A 194 -12.81 -6.38 -21.32
N PHE A 195 -11.61 -6.71 -20.86
CA PHE A 195 -10.48 -5.78 -20.84
C PHE A 195 -10.02 -5.43 -22.25
N LEU A 196 -9.88 -6.41 -23.15
CA LEU A 196 -9.53 -6.16 -24.54
C LEU A 196 -10.56 -5.28 -25.25
N ALA A 197 -11.85 -5.55 -25.05
CA ALA A 197 -12.94 -4.74 -25.59
C ALA A 197 -12.90 -3.26 -25.11
N ASN A 198 -12.29 -3.02 -23.95
CA ASN A 198 -12.10 -1.69 -23.37
C ASN A 198 -10.69 -1.12 -23.60
N GLY A 199 -9.89 -1.73 -24.47
CA GLY A 199 -8.53 -1.29 -24.80
C GLY A 199 -7.52 -1.43 -23.65
N CYS A 200 -7.81 -2.26 -22.66
CA CYS A 200 -6.91 -2.57 -21.55
C CYS A 200 -6.10 -3.83 -21.92
N LYS A 201 -4.76 -3.69 -21.94
CA LYS A 201 -3.84 -4.79 -22.25
C LYS A 201 -2.99 -5.08 -21.03
N PHE A 202 -3.21 -6.22 -20.38
CA PHE A 202 -2.46 -6.67 -19.22
C PHE A 202 -1.46 -7.77 -19.60
N THR A 203 -0.29 -7.76 -18.98
CA THR A 203 0.76 -8.75 -19.23
C THR A 203 0.60 -10.01 -18.37
N LYS A 204 -0.01 -9.87 -17.20
CA LYS A 204 -0.38 -10.98 -16.31
C LYS A 204 -1.70 -10.73 -15.60
N TYR A 205 -2.34 -11.81 -15.22
CA TYR A 205 -3.59 -11.88 -14.49
C TYR A 205 -3.37 -12.65 -13.19
N GLY A 206 -3.98 -12.12 -12.14
CA GLY A 206 -4.23 -12.82 -10.89
C GLY A 206 -5.74 -12.90 -10.63
N PHE A 207 -6.14 -13.92 -9.89
CA PHE A 207 -7.49 -14.11 -9.40
C PHE A 207 -7.45 -14.42 -7.91
N TYR A 208 -8.29 -13.74 -7.14
CA TYR A 208 -8.43 -13.96 -5.72
C TYR A 208 -9.91 -13.97 -5.37
N ALA A 209 -10.36 -15.04 -4.73
CA ALA A 209 -11.64 -15.07 -4.06
C ALA A 209 -11.45 -15.43 -2.59
N TYR A 210 -12.04 -14.62 -1.72
CA TYR A 210 -12.03 -14.80 -0.28
C TYR A 210 -13.44 -15.14 0.19
N GLY A 211 -13.55 -16.17 1.02
CA GLY A 211 -14.76 -16.46 1.77
C GLY A 211 -14.44 -17.10 3.11
N ASP A 212 -15.49 -17.21 3.93
CA ASP A 212 -15.39 -17.77 5.28
C ASP A 212 -14.94 -19.24 5.25
N ASP A 213 -15.42 -19.99 4.26
CA ASP A 213 -15.22 -21.44 4.16
C ASP A 213 -14.10 -21.86 3.20
N ALA A 214 -13.64 -20.97 2.33
CA ALA A 214 -12.59 -21.29 1.36
C ALA A 214 -11.92 -20.03 0.81
N ASN A 215 -10.67 -20.18 0.41
CA ASN A 215 -9.94 -19.15 -0.34
C ASN A 215 -9.24 -19.79 -1.52
N ILE A 216 -9.27 -19.11 -2.67
CA ILE A 216 -8.46 -19.48 -3.83
C ILE A 216 -7.70 -18.26 -4.33
N MET A 217 -6.44 -18.50 -4.65
CA MET A 217 -5.51 -17.52 -5.20
C MET A 217 -4.85 -18.15 -6.41
N VAL A 218 -4.94 -17.48 -7.54
CA VAL A 218 -4.24 -17.81 -8.77
C VAL A 218 -3.41 -16.61 -9.19
N ILE A 219 -2.13 -16.82 -9.48
CA ILE A 219 -1.24 -15.76 -9.97
C ILE A 219 -0.43 -16.27 -11.15
N GLY A 220 0.04 -15.33 -11.98
CA GLY A 220 0.97 -15.61 -13.06
C GLY A 220 0.32 -16.05 -14.37
N VAL A 221 -1.00 -15.95 -14.52
CA VAL A 221 -1.69 -16.31 -15.77
C VAL A 221 -1.40 -15.25 -16.83
N THR A 222 -0.87 -15.64 -17.98
CA THR A 222 -0.59 -14.74 -19.10
C THR A 222 -1.78 -14.69 -20.09
N PRO A 223 -1.89 -13.64 -20.93
CA PRO A 223 -2.84 -13.65 -22.04
C PRO A 223 -2.75 -14.89 -22.92
N ALA A 224 -1.53 -15.37 -23.20
CA ALA A 224 -1.31 -16.57 -24.00
C ALA A 224 -1.90 -17.83 -23.35
N ASP A 225 -1.85 -17.94 -22.01
CA ASP A 225 -2.48 -19.05 -21.29
C ASP A 225 -4.00 -19.03 -21.44
N ILE A 226 -4.61 -17.85 -21.37
CA ILE A 226 -6.06 -17.64 -21.53
C ILE A 226 -6.48 -17.95 -22.97
N GLU A 227 -5.76 -17.42 -23.96
CA GLU A 227 -6.03 -17.57 -25.39
C GLU A 227 -5.74 -18.98 -25.92
N SER A 228 -4.99 -19.80 -25.17
CA SER A 228 -4.62 -21.16 -25.59
C SER A 228 -5.80 -22.13 -25.73
N GLY A 229 -6.95 -21.83 -25.12
CA GLY A 229 -8.08 -22.76 -24.98
C GLY A 229 -7.84 -23.91 -23.99
N ALA A 230 -6.69 -23.92 -23.29
CA ALA A 230 -6.29 -24.95 -22.34
C ALA A 230 -6.20 -24.46 -20.89
N LEU A 231 -6.66 -23.23 -20.59
CA LEU A 231 -6.49 -22.57 -19.29
C LEU A 231 -6.88 -23.45 -18.09
N LEU A 232 -8.05 -24.10 -18.15
CA LEU A 232 -8.51 -24.98 -17.07
C LEU A 232 -7.52 -26.13 -16.77
N ASN A 233 -6.94 -26.73 -17.82
CA ASN A 233 -5.96 -27.80 -17.65
C ASN A 233 -4.65 -27.26 -17.08
N LEU A 234 -4.21 -26.07 -17.51
CA LEU A 234 -3.03 -25.40 -16.95
C LEU A 234 -3.20 -25.10 -15.46
N LEU A 235 -4.37 -24.60 -15.04
CA LEU A 235 -4.70 -24.38 -13.63
C LEU A 235 -4.67 -25.69 -12.82
N LYS A 236 -5.24 -26.78 -13.34
CA LYS A 236 -5.24 -28.10 -12.70
C LYS A 236 -3.82 -28.66 -12.55
N THR A 237 -2.99 -28.51 -13.57
CA THR A 237 -1.58 -28.91 -13.53
C THR A 237 -0.79 -28.07 -12.54
N ALA A 238 -1.04 -26.76 -12.46
CA ALA A 238 -0.40 -25.87 -11.50
C ALA A 238 -0.80 -26.21 -10.04
N GLU A 239 -2.09 -26.49 -9.79
CA GLU A 239 -2.57 -26.90 -8.46
C GLU A 239 -1.92 -28.21 -8.00
N ALA A 240 -1.75 -29.18 -8.90
CA ALA A 240 -1.11 -30.46 -8.59
C ALA A 240 0.40 -30.35 -8.31
N ASN A 241 1.06 -29.28 -8.77
CA ASN A 241 2.50 -29.08 -8.70
C ASN A 241 2.90 -27.97 -7.71
N SER A 242 2.01 -27.56 -6.81
CA SER A 242 2.15 -26.39 -5.92
C SER A 242 3.35 -26.43 -4.95
N ASP A 243 4.05 -27.57 -4.86
CA ASP A 243 5.25 -27.74 -4.01
C ASP A 243 6.55 -27.19 -4.65
N ASN A 244 6.53 -26.85 -5.95
CA ASN A 244 7.71 -26.34 -6.65
C ASN A 244 7.54 -24.85 -6.95
N GLY A 245 8.14 -24.00 -6.12
CA GLY A 245 8.27 -22.57 -6.41
C GLY A 245 8.97 -22.34 -7.74
N ALA A 246 8.22 -21.94 -8.76
CA ALA A 246 8.77 -21.52 -10.04
C ALA A 246 8.47 -20.04 -10.23
N ASP A 247 9.53 -19.24 -10.37
CA ASP A 247 9.48 -17.78 -10.48
C ASP A 247 8.76 -17.27 -11.75
N ASP A 248 8.44 -18.15 -12.71
CA ASP A 248 7.86 -17.80 -14.03
C ASP A 248 6.62 -18.64 -14.45
N GLY A 249 5.88 -19.22 -13.50
CA GLY A 249 4.72 -20.07 -13.80
C GLY A 249 3.39 -19.61 -13.19
N ILE A 250 2.30 -20.27 -13.61
CA ILE A 250 1.00 -20.17 -12.92
C ILE A 250 1.13 -20.84 -11.56
N ILE A 251 0.71 -20.14 -10.50
CA ILE A 251 0.64 -20.68 -9.14
C ILE A 251 -0.82 -20.68 -8.71
N VAL A 252 -1.29 -21.82 -8.22
CA VAL A 252 -2.63 -21.99 -7.64
C VAL A 252 -2.47 -22.36 -6.18
N PHE A 253 -3.07 -21.56 -5.30
CA PHE A 253 -3.13 -21.81 -3.87
C PHE A 253 -4.61 -21.89 -3.46
N ARG A 254 -4.99 -23.01 -2.84
CA ARG A 254 -6.31 -23.18 -2.24
C ARG A 254 -6.17 -23.49 -0.77
N LYS A 255 -6.96 -22.82 0.05
CA LYS A 255 -7.09 -23.10 1.47
C LYS A 255 -8.55 -23.32 1.81
N SER A 256 -8.90 -24.52 2.25
CA SER A 256 -10.21 -24.79 2.85
C SER A 256 -10.24 -24.23 4.27
N GLY A 257 -11.36 -23.58 4.63
CA GLY A 257 -11.73 -23.26 6.00
C GLY A 257 -11.81 -24.53 6.83
N LYS A 258 -11.46 -24.42 8.11
CA LYS A 258 -11.59 -25.52 9.08
C LYS A 258 -13.02 -25.64 9.56
#